data_AF-A0A2D5WGF4-F1
#
_entry.id   AF-A0A2D5WGF4-F1
#
_cell.length_a   1.000
_cell.length_b   1.000
_cell.length_c   1.000
_cell.angle_alpha   90.00
_cell.angle_beta   90.00
_cell.angle_gamma   90.00
#
_symmetry.space_group_name_H-M   'P 1'
#
loop_
_entity.id
_entity.type
_entity.pdbx_description
1 polymer ?
#
loop_
_entity_poly.entity_id
_entity_poly.type
_entity_poly.pdbx_seq_one_letter_code
_entity_poly.pdbx_strand_id
1 'polypeptide(L)' 'MQVAAVQFSAQRLFQSARSDLKQSLTADPAEAAKLRISSRKQAVIAAKLLRVADENDQHVLDMVA' A
#
# COMPACT_ATOMS: atom_id res chain seq x y z
N MET A 1 -19.70 -1.05 1.18
CA MET A 1 -19.19 -0.49 -0.11
C MET A 1 -17.80 0.15 0.01
N GLN A 2 -17.45 0.84 1.11
CA GLN A 2 -16.16 1.56 1.22
C GLN A 2 -14.93 0.63 1.35
N VAL A 3 -15.04 -0.52 2.03
CA VAL A 3 -13.90 -1.43 2.28
C VAL A 3 -13.30 -2.01 0.99
N ALA A 4 -14.15 -2.41 0.03
CA ALA A 4 -13.68 -2.91 -1.28
C ALA A 4 -12.89 -1.84 -2.07
N ALA A 5 -13.26 -0.57 -1.95
CA ALA A 5 -12.53 0.54 -2.57
C ALA A 5 -11.18 0.80 -1.88
N VAL A 6 -11.10 0.60 -0.56
CA VAL A 6 -9.85 0.70 0.22
C VAL A 6 -8.89 -0.43 -0.16
N GLN A 7 -9.38 -1.67 -0.27
CA GLN A 7 -8.57 -2.82 -0.70
C GLN A 7 -8.02 -2.62 -2.12
N PHE A 8 -8.86 -2.16 -3.05
CA PHE A 8 -8.42 -1.86 -4.41
C PHE A 8 -7.36 -0.75 -4.48
N SER A 9 -7.52 0.30 -3.68
CA SER A 9 -6.53 1.38 -3.58
C SER A 9 -5.20 0.89 -3.00
N ALA A 10 -5.24 0.06 -1.95
CA ALA A 10 -4.06 -0.56 -1.38
C ALA A 10 -3.34 -1.48 -2.38
N GLN A 11 -4.08 -2.27 -3.17
CA GLN A 11 -3.50 -3.10 -4.22
C GLN A 11 -2.77 -2.26 -5.28
N ARG A 12 -3.38 -1.17 -5.77
CA ARG A 12 -2.72 -0.27 -6.73
C ARG A 12 -1.43 0.32 -6.16
N LEU A 13 -1.44 0.73 -4.89
CA LEU A 13 -0.25 1.27 -4.23
C LEU A 13 0.86 0.21 -4.10
N PHE A 14 0.53 -1.05 -3.79
CA PHE A 14 1.53 -2.12 -3.79
C PHE A 14 2.07 -2.43 -5.19
N GLN A 15 1.23 -2.38 -6.22
CA GLN A 15 1.68 -2.55 -7.61
C GLN A 15 2.65 -1.44 -8.02
N SER A 16 2.33 -0.19 -7.70
CA SER A 16 3.22 0.95 -7.92
C SER A 16 4.52 0.81 -7.12
N ALA A 17 4.45 0.45 -5.84
CA ALA A 17 5.63 0.27 -5.00
C ALA A 17 6.57 -0.81 -5.56
N ARG A 18 5.99 -1.90 -6.09
CA ARG A 18 6.75 -2.96 -6.76
C ARG A 18 7.38 -2.49 -8.07
N SER A 19 6.69 -1.63 -8.82
CA SER A 19 7.22 -1.04 -10.06
C SER A 19 8.43 -0.16 -9.77
N ASP A 20 8.30 0.77 -8.81
CA ASP A 20 9.39 1.65 -8.38
C ASP A 20 10.61 0.84 -7.90
N LEU A 21 10.37 -0.23 -7.12
CA LEU A 21 11.44 -1.10 -6.64
C LEU A 21 12.15 -1.81 -7.79
N LYS A 22 11.42 -2.33 -8.78
CA LYS A 22 12.01 -2.97 -9.96
C LYS A 22 12.82 -1.97 -10.78
N GLN A 23 12.29 -0.77 -11.01
CA GLN A 23 12.99 0.28 -11.74
C GLN A 23 14.29 0.71 -11.03
N SER A 24 14.30 0.70 -9.69
CA SER A 24 15.50 1.02 -8.91
C SER A 24 16.66 0.04 -9.10
N LEU A 25 16.43 -1.15 -9.66
CA LEU A 25 17.48 -2.15 -9.89
C LEU A 25 18.35 -1.81 -11.10
N THR A 26 17.82 -1.03 -12.05
CA THR A 26 18.52 -0.66 -13.29
C THR A 26 18.83 0.84 -13.37
N ALA A 27 18.36 1.63 -12.40
CA ALA A 27 18.62 3.07 -12.33
C ALA A 27 20.01 3.37 -11.76
N ASP A 28 20.52 4.58 -12.03
CA ASP A 28 21.72 5.08 -11.35
C ASP A 28 21.52 5.19 -9.83
N PRO A 29 22.60 5.26 -9.02
CA PRO A 29 22.47 5.22 -7.57
C PRO A 29 21.60 6.32 -6.95
N ALA A 30 21.63 7.54 -7.51
CA ALA A 30 20.86 8.66 -6.97
C ALA A 30 19.37 8.48 -7.26
N GLU A 31 19.02 8.06 -8.47
CA GLU A 31 17.64 7.82 -8.86
C GLU A 31 17.08 6.54 -8.23
N ALA A 32 17.89 5.49 -8.11
CA ALA A 32 17.54 4.27 -7.39
C ALA A 32 17.21 4.55 -5.92
N ALA A 33 17.92 5.47 -5.26
CA ALA A 33 17.60 5.88 -3.89
C ALA A 33 16.22 6.54 -3.79
N LYS A 34 15.88 7.46 -4.71
CA LYS A 34 14.56 8.10 -4.76
C LYS A 34 13.45 7.09 -5.01
N LEU A 35 13.62 6.19 -5.97
CA LEU A 35 12.66 5.13 -6.30
C LEU A 35 12.41 4.19 -5.11
N ARG A 36 13.46 3.83 -4.37
CA ARG A 36 13.31 3.01 -3.14
C ARG A 36 12.56 3.75 -2.04
N ILE A 37 12.79 5.05 -1.87
CA ILE A 37 12.04 5.88 -0.91
C ILE A 37 10.56 5.95 -1.32
N SER A 38 10.27 6.21 -2.60
CA SER A 38 8.91 6.22 -3.14
C SER A 38 8.21 4.88 -2.92
N SER A 39 8.85 3.79 -3.32
CA SER A 39 8.38 2.41 -3.13
C SER A 39 8.03 2.15 -1.67
N ARG A 40 8.93 2.47 -0.74
CA ARG A 40 8.70 2.28 0.70
C ARG A 40 7.51 3.10 1.19
N LYS A 41 7.39 4.37 0.77
CA LYS A 41 6.28 5.24 1.16
C LYS A 41 4.94 4.67 0.70
N GLN A 42 4.85 4.24 -0.56
CA GLN A 42 3.64 3.66 -1.14
C GLN A 42 3.25 2.35 -0.43
N ALA A 43 4.22 1.47 -0.15
CA ALA A 43 3.98 0.22 0.57
C ALA A 43 3.47 0.45 1.99
N VAL A 44 4.02 1.44 2.72
CA VAL A 44 3.55 1.80 4.06
C VAL A 44 2.11 2.33 4.03
N ILE A 45 1.78 3.19 3.05
CA ILE A 45 0.40 3.70 2.92
C ILE A 45 -0.56 2.55 2.60
N ALA A 46 -0.20 1.66 1.68
CA ALA A 46 -1.00 0.49 1.34
C ALA A 46 -1.27 -0.41 2.56
N ALA A 47 -0.23 -0.68 3.36
CA ALA A 47 -0.36 -1.47 4.59
C ALA A 47 -1.29 -0.78 5.62
N LYS A 48 -1.19 0.54 5.78
CA LYS A 48 -2.10 1.30 6.66
C LYS A 48 -3.55 1.24 6.19
N LEU A 49 -3.78 1.37 4.87
CA LEU A 49 -5.13 1.26 4.31
C LEU A 49 -5.75 -0.10 4.57
N LEU A 50 -4.98 -1.18 4.40
CA LEU A 50 -5.47 -2.53 4.71
C LEU A 50 -5.74 -2.72 6.20
N ARG A 51 -4.86 -2.20 7.07
CA ARG A 51 -5.08 -2.26 8.52
C ARG A 51 -6.35 -1.54 8.95
N VAL A 52 -6.59 -0.33 8.44
CA VAL A 52 -7.82 0.42 8.75
C VAL A 52 -9.06 -0.30 8.22
N ALA A 53 -8.97 -0.93 7.05
CA ALA A 53 -10.05 -1.77 6.53
C ALA A 53 -10.36 -2.95 7.46
N ASP A 54 -9.32 -3.66 7.92
CA ASP A 54 -9.44 -4.80 8.84
C ASP A 54 -10.02 -4.39 10.20
N GLU A 55 -9.54 -3.27 10.77
CA GLU A 55 -10.06 -2.70 12.02
C GLU A 55 -11.54 -2.31 11.89
N ASN A 56 -11.94 -1.74 10.75
CA ASN A 56 -13.34 -1.39 10.50
C ASN A 56 -14.22 -2.64 10.32
N ASP A 57 -13.75 -3.66 9.61
CA ASP A 57 -14.48 -4.93 9.43
C ASP A 57 -14.69 -5.61 10.80
N GLN A 58 -13.66 -5.64 11.66
CA GLN A 58 -13.78 -6.16 13.02
C GLN A 58 -14.79 -5.39 13.87
N HIS A 59 -14.75 -4.05 13.84
CA HIS A 59 -15.71 -3.23 14.57
C HIS A 59 -17.16 -3.48 14.13
N VAL A 60 -17.40 -3.72 12.83
CA VAL A 60 -18.74 -4.07 12.33
C VAL A 60 -19.17 -5.44 12.86
N LEU A 61 -18.27 -6.42 12.90
CA LEU A 61 -18.54 -7.74 13.48
C LEU A 61 -18.87 -7.67 14.97
N ASP A 62 -18.10 -6.89 15.73
CA ASP A 62 -18.31 -6.71 17.18
C ASP A 62 -19.65 -6.00 17.49
N MET A 63 -20.16 -5.15 16.59
CA MET A 63 -21.46 -4.48 16.75
C MET A 63 -22.68 -5.39 16.50
N VAL A 64 -22.50 -6.50 15.78
CA VAL A 64 -23.60 -7.43 15.42
C VAL A 64 -23.59 -8.73 16.24
N ALA A 65 -22.54 -8.95 17.04
CA ALA A 65 -22.39 -10.08 17.96
C ALA A 65 -23.07 -9.81 19.31
#